data_AF-A0A2E7ZX24-F1
#
_entry.id   AF-A0A2E7ZX24-F1
#
_cell.length_a   1.000
_cell.length_b   1.000
_cell.length_c   1.000
_cell.angle_alpha   90.00
_cell.angle_beta   90.00
_cell.angle_gamma   90.00
#
_symmetry.space_group_name_H-M   'P 1'
#
loop_
_entity.id
_entity.type
_entity.pdbx_description
1 polymer ?
#
loop_
_entity_poly.entity_id
_entity_poly.type
_entity_poly.pdbx_seq_one_letter_code
_entity_poly.pdbx_strand_id
1 'polypeptide(L)'
;MKDMLNRREALERLAMIALATSCSQTKAPQDNPADSNADAGQDAANVDGAVADTSSSDSMNVDSVMADTASGDSGSDKDIAADSLAQDTSSKPCSTQPDEKGPGAPPDQCPKTGADVEGPYYEPNAPNTVVLTDSSEPGERLTLSGRIFNDSCSSAVGGMKIEVWHADTKGEYRNLSAPTPLRATLKSDCSGYFSIETILPGAYLDAGGYRPRHLHFRFTPANGPAVVTQMYFADDPYLSPNDSCGICKSDDATLIVALKTVTKLGKKHHAGHFKVVV
;
A
#
# COMPACT_ATOMS: atom_id res chain seq x y z
N MET A 1 -35.57 13.23 -17.73
CA MET A 1 -36.28 12.75 -16.52
C MET A 1 -36.35 11.23 -16.47
N LYS A 2 -37.05 10.49 -17.36
CA LYS A 2 -37.07 9.01 -17.37
C LYS A 2 -35.67 8.37 -17.27
N ASP A 3 -34.69 8.87 -18.02
CA ASP A 3 -33.30 8.37 -18.04
C ASP A 3 -32.57 8.42 -16.68
N MET A 4 -32.94 9.37 -15.81
CA MET A 4 -32.40 9.45 -14.44
C MET A 4 -33.05 8.42 -13.50
N LEU A 5 -34.28 7.99 -13.80
CA LEU A 5 -34.99 6.97 -13.01
C LEU A 5 -34.35 5.59 -13.22
N ASN A 6 -34.11 5.22 -14.49
CA ASN A 6 -33.45 3.98 -14.86
C ASN A 6 -32.03 3.85 -14.25
N ARG A 7 -31.29 4.96 -14.14
CA ARG A 7 -29.97 4.96 -13.45
C ARG A 7 -30.07 4.67 -11.95
N ARG A 8 -31.15 5.07 -11.29
CA ARG A 8 -31.35 4.84 -9.85
C ARG A 8 -31.72 3.39 -9.56
N GLU A 9 -32.66 2.83 -10.34
CA GLU A 9 -33.04 1.41 -10.27
C GLU A 9 -31.86 0.46 -10.58
N ALA A 10 -30.97 0.85 -11.50
CA ALA A 10 -29.77 0.09 -11.83
C ALA A 10 -28.75 0.04 -10.67
N LEU A 11 -28.61 1.12 -9.90
CA LEU A 11 -27.68 1.19 -8.76
C LEU A 11 -28.19 0.39 -7.55
N GLU A 12 -29.49 0.49 -7.22
CA GLU A 12 -30.10 -0.28 -6.12
C GLU A 12 -30.03 -1.79 -6.39
N ARG A 13 -30.11 -2.23 -7.66
CA ARG A 13 -29.91 -3.63 -8.04
C ARG A 13 -28.48 -4.15 -7.95
N LEU A 14 -27.45 -3.29 -7.97
CA LEU A 14 -26.07 -3.72 -7.65
C LEU A 14 -25.87 -3.89 -6.14
N ALA A 15 -26.43 -3.00 -5.31
CA ALA A 15 -26.28 -3.04 -3.86
C ALA A 15 -26.84 -4.35 -3.25
N MET A 16 -27.95 -4.86 -3.77
CA MET A 16 -28.60 -6.09 -3.30
C MET A 16 -27.80 -7.40 -3.51
N ILE A 17 -26.71 -7.38 -4.29
CA ILE A 17 -25.91 -8.59 -4.55
C ILE A 17 -24.78 -8.78 -3.50
N ALA A 18 -24.47 -7.76 -2.70
CA ALA A 18 -23.33 -7.76 -1.79
C ALA A 18 -23.60 -8.27 -0.35
N LEU A 19 -24.83 -8.70 -0.03
CA LEU A 19 -25.29 -8.88 1.36
C LEU A 19 -25.85 -10.28 1.71
N ALA A 20 -25.50 -11.31 0.95
CA ALA A 20 -26.15 -12.63 1.01
C ALA A 20 -25.25 -13.83 1.39
N THR A 21 -24.17 -13.64 2.15
CA THR A 21 -23.43 -14.74 2.81
C THR A 21 -23.02 -14.37 4.22
N SER A 22 -23.79 -14.79 5.23
CA SER A 22 -23.43 -14.64 6.65
C SER A 22 -23.96 -15.83 7.48
N CYS A 23 -23.16 -16.23 8.47
CA CYS A 23 -23.47 -17.15 9.58
C CYS A 23 -24.39 -18.37 9.35
N SER A 24 -23.78 -19.56 9.32
CA SER A 24 -24.38 -20.78 9.87
C SER A 24 -23.48 -21.32 10.98
N GLN A 25 -23.83 -21.07 12.24
CA GLN A 25 -23.10 -21.59 13.40
C GLN A 25 -23.55 -23.03 13.72
N THR A 26 -22.66 -24.02 13.61
CA THR A 26 -22.90 -25.36 14.13
C THR A 26 -22.33 -25.51 15.53
N LYS A 27 -23.21 -25.51 16.52
CA LYS A 27 -22.93 -25.68 17.96
C LYS A 27 -22.38 -27.08 18.25
N ALA A 28 -21.23 -27.16 18.92
CA ALA A 28 -20.70 -28.35 19.58
C ALA A 28 -20.81 -28.19 21.12
N PRO A 29 -20.91 -29.28 21.91
CA PRO A 29 -21.23 -29.19 23.34
C PRO A 29 -20.04 -28.80 24.23
N GLN A 30 -20.37 -28.31 25.42
CA GLN A 30 -19.43 -28.21 26.54
C GLN A 30 -19.39 -29.56 27.26
N ASP A 31 -18.20 -30.02 27.64
CA ASP A 31 -18.00 -30.95 28.77
C ASP A 31 -16.71 -30.57 29.51
N ASN A 32 -16.75 -30.76 30.83
CA ASN A 32 -15.71 -30.48 31.83
C ASN A 32 -16.12 -31.29 33.09
N PRO A 33 -15.23 -31.70 34.02
CA PRO A 33 -14.05 -30.92 34.43
C PRO A 33 -12.78 -31.76 34.78
N ALA A 34 -11.78 -31.03 35.28
CA ALA A 34 -10.77 -31.46 36.28
C ALA A 34 -9.75 -32.56 35.92
N ASP A 35 -8.47 -32.25 36.14
CA ASP A 35 -7.88 -32.67 37.43
C ASP A 35 -6.85 -31.65 37.93
N SER A 36 -6.38 -31.78 39.18
CA SER A 36 -5.55 -30.79 39.87
C SER A 36 -4.17 -31.31 40.26
N ASN A 37 -3.17 -30.41 40.26
CA ASN A 37 -2.34 -30.17 41.45
C ASN A 37 -1.48 -28.92 41.31
N ALA A 38 -0.99 -28.44 42.46
CA ALA A 38 -0.01 -27.36 42.58
C ALA A 38 1.22 -27.86 43.34
N ASP A 39 2.33 -27.13 43.26
CA ASP A 39 3.26 -26.98 44.38
C ASP A 39 3.98 -25.62 44.31
N ALA A 40 4.67 -25.23 45.38
CA ALA A 40 5.28 -23.91 45.58
C ALA A 40 6.73 -23.97 46.11
N GLY A 41 7.34 -22.80 46.32
CA GLY A 41 8.77 -22.63 46.66
C GLY A 41 9.41 -21.63 45.69
N GLN A 42 9.71 -20.36 46.00
CA GLN A 42 10.24 -19.71 47.22
C GLN A 42 11.64 -20.19 47.63
N ASP A 43 12.66 -19.44 47.19
CA ASP A 43 13.69 -18.78 48.02
C ASP A 43 14.71 -18.04 47.11
N ALA A 44 15.63 -17.18 47.59
CA ALA A 44 15.55 -16.05 48.52
C ALA A 44 16.93 -15.34 48.58
N ALA A 45 16.98 -14.00 48.75
CA ALA A 45 18.20 -13.21 49.09
C ALA A 45 19.34 -13.26 48.02
N ASN A 46 20.48 -12.53 48.04
CA ASN A 46 21.01 -11.24 48.58
C ASN A 46 22.40 -11.02 47.89
N VAL A 47 23.19 -9.92 47.89
CA VAL A 47 23.21 -8.42 48.05
C VAL A 47 24.59 -7.98 47.49
N ASP A 48 25.04 -6.73 47.33
CA ASP A 48 24.60 -5.35 47.67
C ASP A 48 25.13 -4.37 46.58
N GLY A 49 25.18 -3.04 46.80
CA GLY A 49 26.04 -2.15 45.99
C GLY A 49 25.66 -0.66 45.87
N ALA A 50 25.41 0.07 46.96
CA ALA A 50 25.10 1.51 46.91
C ALA A 50 26.35 2.43 46.95
N VAL A 51 26.32 3.55 46.18
CA VAL A 51 26.68 4.95 46.53
C VAL A 51 26.34 5.87 45.32
N ALA A 52 25.59 6.98 45.41
CA ALA A 52 25.80 8.26 46.14
C ALA A 52 26.85 9.18 45.43
N ASP A 53 26.70 10.50 45.24
CA ASP A 53 25.62 11.48 45.52
C ASP A 53 25.93 12.84 44.81
N THR A 54 25.09 13.88 44.99
CA THR A 54 25.32 15.34 44.80
C THR A 54 25.26 15.94 43.37
N SER A 55 24.74 17.16 43.15
CA SER A 55 23.87 18.03 43.98
C SER A 55 23.34 19.28 43.22
N SER A 56 22.09 19.67 43.53
CA SER A 56 21.52 21.05 43.52
C SER A 56 21.54 21.86 42.19
N SER A 57 20.85 23.02 42.04
CA SER A 57 20.00 23.81 42.96
C SER A 57 18.99 24.68 42.17
N ASP A 58 17.81 24.89 42.76
CA ASP A 58 16.99 26.13 42.82
C ASP A 58 16.96 27.10 41.62
N SER A 59 15.79 27.58 41.15
CA SER A 59 14.93 28.50 41.92
C SER A 59 13.50 28.65 41.35
N MET A 60 12.61 29.34 42.08
CA MET A 60 11.16 29.46 41.81
C MET A 60 10.71 30.86 41.29
N ASN A 61 9.39 31.00 41.07
CA ASN A 61 8.58 32.25 41.03
C ASN A 61 8.67 33.16 39.78
N VAL A 62 7.65 33.94 39.37
CA VAL A 62 6.25 34.17 39.83
C VAL A 62 5.31 34.62 38.67
N ASP A 63 3.99 34.56 38.89
CA ASP A 63 2.87 35.51 38.54
C ASP A 63 3.02 36.59 37.43
N SER A 64 1.95 37.07 36.74
CA SER A 64 0.51 36.68 36.60
C SER A 64 -0.20 37.61 35.56
N VAL A 65 -1.52 37.45 35.35
CA VAL A 65 -2.53 38.34 34.70
C VAL A 65 -2.27 38.93 33.28
N MET A 66 -3.18 38.88 32.31
CA MET A 66 -4.56 39.42 32.33
C MET A 66 -5.56 38.64 31.43
N ALA A 67 -6.80 39.14 31.31
CA ALA A 67 -7.97 38.45 30.73
C ALA A 67 -8.80 39.34 29.77
N ASP A 68 -10.06 38.96 29.50
CA ASP A 68 -11.13 39.66 28.75
C ASP A 68 -11.05 39.58 27.18
N THR A 69 -12.15 39.49 26.40
CA THR A 69 -13.61 39.40 26.69
C THR A 69 -14.39 38.65 25.57
N ALA A 70 -15.62 38.20 25.89
CA ALA A 70 -16.89 38.04 25.11
C ALA A 70 -16.99 38.21 23.56
N SER A 71 -18.04 37.77 22.82
CA SER A 71 -19.13 36.76 22.99
C SER A 71 -20.03 36.72 21.73
N GLY A 72 -20.71 35.59 21.46
CA GLY A 72 -21.91 35.48 20.58
C GLY A 72 -21.64 35.34 19.06
N ASP A 73 -22.62 34.94 18.24
CA ASP A 73 -23.93 34.32 18.49
C ASP A 73 -24.45 33.57 17.23
N SER A 74 -25.44 32.68 17.43
CA SER A 74 -26.44 32.06 16.52
C SER A 74 -26.19 31.87 15.00
N GLY A 75 -26.60 30.69 14.50
CA GLY A 75 -26.72 30.41 13.07
C GLY A 75 -26.88 28.92 12.75
N SER A 76 -28.11 28.46 12.52
CA SER A 76 -28.41 27.08 12.13
C SER A 76 -28.72 26.96 10.64
N ASP A 77 -28.14 25.97 9.96
CA ASP A 77 -28.85 25.26 8.89
C ASP A 77 -28.27 23.86 8.63
N LYS A 78 -28.96 23.04 7.83
CA LYS A 78 -28.75 21.59 7.75
C LYS A 78 -28.29 21.06 6.38
N ASP A 79 -27.80 19.82 6.41
CA ASP A 79 -27.90 18.78 5.37
C ASP A 79 -27.41 19.10 3.94
N ILE A 80 -26.09 18.96 3.70
CA ILE A 80 -25.62 18.08 2.60
C ILE A 80 -24.46 17.22 3.14
N ALA A 81 -24.70 15.93 3.35
CA ALA A 81 -23.62 14.97 3.59
C ALA A 81 -22.98 14.58 2.25
N ALA A 82 -21.78 15.11 1.99
CA ALA A 82 -20.91 14.56 0.96
C ALA A 82 -20.27 13.27 1.51
N ASP A 83 -20.52 12.14 0.87
CA ASP A 83 -19.91 10.86 1.23
C ASP A 83 -18.39 10.94 0.99
N SER A 84 -17.65 10.98 2.09
CA SER A 84 -16.23 11.32 2.08
C SER A 84 -15.39 10.05 2.14
N LEU A 85 -14.67 9.77 1.05
CA LEU A 85 -13.42 9.02 1.12
C LEU A 85 -12.38 9.87 1.87
N ALA A 86 -12.60 9.99 3.18
CA ALA A 86 -11.76 10.78 4.06
C ALA A 86 -10.35 10.18 4.06
N GLN A 87 -9.37 11.01 3.72
CA GLN A 87 -7.97 10.66 3.93
C GLN A 87 -7.77 10.48 5.44
N ASP A 88 -7.36 9.27 5.85
CA ASP A 88 -6.93 9.05 7.24
C ASP A 88 -5.62 9.80 7.47
N THR A 89 -5.75 11.03 7.96
CA THR A 89 -4.65 11.90 8.36
C THR A 89 -4.20 11.61 9.79
N SER A 90 -4.71 10.55 10.44
CA SER A 90 -4.20 10.13 11.74
C SER A 90 -2.82 9.49 11.59
N SER A 91 -1.81 10.10 12.21
CA SER A 91 -0.41 9.64 12.16
C SER A 91 -0.16 8.36 12.95
N LYS A 92 -1.17 7.50 13.14
CA LYS A 92 -1.06 6.26 13.90
C LYS A 92 -0.15 5.29 13.15
N PRO A 93 0.98 4.85 13.73
CA PRO A 93 1.78 3.81 13.10
C PRO A 93 0.93 2.54 12.99
N CYS A 94 1.03 1.85 11.85
CA CYS A 94 0.32 0.59 11.65
C CYS A 94 0.69 -0.37 12.77
N SER A 95 -0.31 -0.78 13.55
CA SER A 95 -0.08 -1.61 14.73
C SER A 95 0.44 -2.96 14.29
N THR A 96 1.50 -3.46 14.92
CA THR A 96 2.08 -4.79 14.66
C THR A 96 1.23 -5.91 15.28
N GLN A 97 -0.08 -5.77 15.19
CA GLN A 97 -1.03 -6.87 15.34
C GLN A 97 -0.95 -7.68 14.04
N PRO A 98 -0.60 -8.98 14.09
CA PRO A 98 -0.74 -9.82 12.91
C PRO A 98 -2.21 -9.85 12.50
N ASP A 99 -2.50 -9.70 11.20
CA ASP A 99 -3.76 -10.20 10.63
C ASP A 99 -3.94 -11.64 11.12
N GLU A 100 -5.15 -12.03 11.58
CA GLU A 100 -5.33 -13.38 12.13
C GLU A 100 -4.88 -14.44 11.12
N LYS A 101 -4.15 -15.43 11.64
CA LYS A 101 -3.42 -16.42 10.85
C LYS A 101 -4.36 -17.26 9.98
N GLY A 102 -4.66 -16.75 8.79
CA GLY A 102 -5.23 -17.52 7.69
C GLY A 102 -4.36 -18.76 7.43
N PRO A 103 -4.93 -19.84 6.88
CA PRO A 103 -4.21 -21.10 6.68
C PRO A 103 -3.00 -20.84 5.77
N GLY A 104 -1.81 -20.78 6.40
CA GLY A 104 -0.58 -20.39 5.73
C GLY A 104 -0.28 -21.31 4.57
N ALA A 105 0.05 -20.74 3.41
CA ALA A 105 0.59 -21.51 2.31
C ALA A 105 1.84 -22.29 2.79
N PRO A 106 2.10 -23.51 2.29
CA PRO A 106 3.32 -24.22 2.61
C PRO A 106 4.56 -23.34 2.37
N PRO A 107 5.60 -23.41 3.22
CA PRO A 107 6.74 -22.49 3.18
C PRO A 107 7.46 -22.49 1.82
N ASP A 108 7.36 -23.58 1.06
CA ASP A 108 7.91 -23.74 -0.29
C ASP A 108 7.24 -22.86 -1.36
N GLN A 109 6.20 -22.08 -1.02
CA GLN A 109 5.39 -21.28 -1.97
C GLN A 109 5.34 -19.77 -1.66
N CYS A 110 6.32 -19.24 -0.89
CA CYS A 110 6.54 -17.81 -0.75
C CYS A 110 7.89 -17.38 -1.39
N PRO A 111 7.99 -17.29 -2.73
CA PRO A 111 9.16 -16.67 -3.35
C PRO A 111 9.18 -15.17 -3.02
N LYS A 112 10.34 -14.68 -2.56
CA LYS A 112 10.59 -13.25 -2.35
C LYS A 112 10.50 -12.52 -3.69
N THR A 113 9.94 -11.32 -3.72
CA THR A 113 9.94 -10.49 -4.93
C THR A 113 11.37 -10.17 -5.33
N GLY A 114 11.73 -10.47 -6.59
CA GLY A 114 13.05 -10.22 -7.14
C GLY A 114 13.49 -8.77 -6.98
N ALA A 115 14.78 -8.54 -6.74
CA ALA A 115 15.38 -7.23 -6.86
C ALA A 115 15.82 -7.01 -8.31
N ASP A 116 15.61 -5.80 -8.83
CA ASP A 116 16.00 -5.43 -10.20
C ASP A 116 16.61 -4.02 -10.19
N VAL A 117 17.26 -3.63 -11.29
CA VAL A 117 18.04 -2.40 -11.39
C VAL A 117 17.15 -1.15 -11.30
N GLU A 118 17.62 -0.13 -10.60
CA GLU A 118 16.96 1.18 -10.47
C GLU A 118 16.85 1.93 -11.81
N GLY A 119 17.77 1.64 -12.73
CA GLY A 119 17.92 2.35 -14.00
C GLY A 119 18.42 3.80 -13.84
N PRO A 120 18.67 4.50 -14.96
CA PRO A 120 19.21 5.86 -14.93
C PRO A 120 18.16 6.95 -14.63
N TYR A 121 16.89 6.57 -14.44
CA TYR A 121 15.74 7.49 -14.42
C TYR A 121 15.04 7.59 -13.07
N TYR A 122 15.63 7.14 -11.96
CA TYR A 122 15.07 7.41 -10.63
C TYR A 122 15.23 8.90 -10.26
N GLU A 123 14.15 9.52 -9.80
CA GLU A 123 14.13 10.88 -9.23
C GLU A 123 13.42 10.84 -7.87
N PRO A 124 14.08 11.24 -6.77
CA PRO A 124 13.48 11.26 -5.44
C PRO A 124 12.48 12.42 -5.28
N ASN A 125 11.57 12.29 -4.31
CA ASN A 125 10.54 13.29 -3.98
C ASN A 125 9.45 13.44 -5.07
N ALA A 126 9.06 12.33 -5.69
CA ALA A 126 7.89 12.28 -6.57
C ALA A 126 6.60 12.69 -5.82
N PRO A 127 5.59 13.28 -6.51
CA PRO A 127 4.36 13.76 -5.86
C PRO A 127 3.66 12.70 -5.01
N ASN A 128 3.13 13.08 -3.85
CA ASN A 128 2.34 12.20 -3.00
C ASN A 128 0.95 11.97 -3.64
N THR A 129 0.76 10.86 -4.34
CA THR A 129 -0.46 10.58 -5.11
C THR A 129 -0.66 9.08 -5.37
N VAL A 130 -1.92 8.67 -5.51
CA VAL A 130 -2.32 7.36 -6.07
C VAL A 130 -2.74 7.46 -7.54
N VAL A 131 -2.77 8.66 -8.12
CA VAL A 131 -3.10 8.93 -9.53
C VAL A 131 -1.90 9.62 -10.17
N LEU A 132 -1.22 8.94 -11.08
CA LEU A 132 0.02 9.40 -11.72
C LEU A 132 -0.24 10.35 -12.92
N THR A 133 -1.51 10.53 -13.31
CA THR A 133 -1.91 11.05 -14.62
C THR A 133 -3.38 11.49 -14.65
N ASP A 134 -3.67 12.59 -15.34
CA ASP A 134 -5.05 13.03 -15.61
C ASP A 134 -5.64 12.47 -16.91
N SER A 135 -6.90 12.78 -17.22
CA SER A 135 -7.65 12.22 -18.35
C SER A 135 -7.17 12.64 -19.75
N SER A 136 -6.23 13.60 -19.87
CA SER A 136 -5.63 14.06 -21.12
C SER A 136 -4.43 13.23 -21.60
N GLU A 137 -3.73 12.54 -20.69
CA GLU A 137 -2.55 11.73 -21.02
C GLU A 137 -2.85 10.63 -22.08
N PRO A 138 -2.04 10.53 -23.15
CA PRO A 138 -2.15 9.44 -24.12
C PRO A 138 -1.79 8.07 -23.52
N GLY A 139 -2.65 7.08 -23.77
CA GLY A 139 -2.38 5.68 -23.44
C GLY A 139 -3.62 4.88 -23.07
N GLU A 140 -3.48 3.56 -23.04
CA GLU A 140 -4.49 2.68 -22.45
C GLU A 140 -4.41 2.78 -20.92
N ARG A 141 -5.54 2.97 -20.24
CA ARG A 141 -5.54 3.22 -18.79
C ARG A 141 -5.30 1.94 -18.01
N LEU A 142 -4.58 2.06 -16.88
CA LEU A 142 -4.15 0.96 -16.02
C LEU A 142 -4.47 1.31 -14.56
N THR A 143 -5.23 0.46 -13.86
CA THR A 143 -5.22 0.42 -12.39
C THR A 143 -4.32 -0.74 -11.97
N LEU A 144 -3.23 -0.47 -11.26
CA LEU A 144 -2.42 -1.51 -10.65
C LEU A 144 -2.68 -1.52 -9.14
N SER A 145 -3.23 -2.63 -8.66
CA SER A 145 -3.32 -2.92 -7.23
C SER A 145 -2.12 -3.77 -6.78
N GLY A 146 -1.86 -3.83 -5.48
CA GLY A 146 -0.92 -4.79 -4.92
C GLY A 146 -1.14 -5.01 -3.43
N ARG A 147 -0.51 -6.05 -2.89
CA ARG A 147 -0.42 -6.30 -1.45
C ARG A 147 0.98 -6.75 -1.08
N ILE A 148 1.53 -6.14 -0.03
CA ILE A 148 2.87 -6.39 0.49
C ILE A 148 2.79 -7.37 1.66
N PHE A 149 3.65 -8.39 1.64
CA PHE A 149 3.79 -9.43 2.66
C PHE A 149 5.24 -9.54 3.13
N ASN A 150 5.44 -10.15 4.29
CA ASN A 150 6.77 -10.56 4.74
C ASN A 150 7.31 -11.76 3.93
N ASP A 151 8.62 -11.96 3.99
CA ASP A 151 9.41 -13.12 3.54
C ASP A 151 8.74 -14.51 3.56
N SER A 152 7.89 -14.78 4.54
CA SER A 152 7.22 -16.05 4.82
C SER A 152 5.74 -16.07 4.41
N CYS A 153 5.24 -14.99 3.81
CA CYS A 153 3.84 -14.77 3.41
C CYS A 153 2.81 -14.93 4.54
N SER A 154 3.27 -14.93 5.79
CA SER A 154 2.43 -15.19 6.97
C SER A 154 1.64 -13.97 7.43
N SER A 155 2.12 -12.77 7.09
CA SER A 155 1.55 -11.49 7.52
C SER A 155 1.73 -10.41 6.45
N ALA A 156 0.78 -9.48 6.35
CA ALA A 156 0.92 -8.31 5.49
C ALA A 156 1.82 -7.23 6.12
N VAL A 157 2.49 -6.44 5.27
CA VAL A 157 3.42 -5.38 5.69
C VAL A 157 2.83 -4.01 5.38
N GLY A 158 2.15 -3.46 6.38
CA GLY A 158 1.47 -2.17 6.27
C GLY A 158 2.37 -0.96 6.48
N GLY A 159 1.95 0.20 5.95
CA GLY A 159 2.62 1.47 6.18
C GLY A 159 3.97 1.66 5.49
N MET A 160 4.32 0.82 4.51
CA MET A 160 5.55 0.90 3.73
C MET A 160 5.52 2.08 2.76
N LYS A 161 6.61 2.85 2.63
CA LYS A 161 6.72 3.89 1.58
C LYS A 161 6.95 3.20 0.24
N ILE A 162 6.24 3.64 -0.79
CA ILE A 162 6.35 3.14 -2.14
C ILE A 162 6.65 4.33 -3.06
N GLU A 163 7.68 4.22 -3.88
CA GLU A 163 7.95 5.16 -4.97
C GLU A 163 7.87 4.42 -6.30
N VAL A 164 7.16 5.00 -7.27
CA VAL A 164 6.85 4.39 -8.57
C VAL A 164 7.24 5.34 -9.70
N TRP A 165 7.90 4.82 -10.73
CA TRP A 165 8.20 5.59 -11.95
C TRP A 165 8.17 4.70 -13.20
N HIS A 166 7.71 5.25 -14.32
CA HIS A 166 7.70 4.57 -15.61
C HIS A 166 7.73 5.55 -16.79
N ALA A 167 7.97 5.01 -17.98
CA ALA A 167 7.89 5.76 -19.23
C ALA A 167 6.45 6.03 -19.67
N ASP A 168 6.25 6.98 -20.59
CA ASP A 168 4.96 7.18 -21.23
C ASP A 168 4.62 6.10 -22.28
N THR A 169 3.47 6.22 -22.96
CA THR A 169 3.02 5.24 -23.96
C THR A 169 3.96 5.03 -25.15
N LYS A 170 4.97 5.88 -25.35
CA LYS A 170 6.01 5.73 -26.39
C LYS A 170 7.33 5.16 -25.87
N GLY A 171 7.49 5.06 -24.55
CA GLY A 171 8.78 4.76 -23.92
C GLY A 171 9.59 6.01 -23.51
N GLU A 172 9.01 7.21 -23.54
CA GLU A 172 9.70 8.44 -23.09
C GLU A 172 9.57 8.61 -21.57
N TYR A 173 10.68 8.58 -20.82
CA TYR A 173 10.72 8.99 -19.39
C TYR A 173 10.67 10.51 -19.26
N ARG A 174 10.00 11.00 -18.21
CA ARG A 174 9.79 12.44 -17.98
C ARG A 174 10.30 12.87 -16.61
N ASN A 175 10.90 14.06 -16.55
CA ASN A 175 11.44 14.60 -15.31
C ASN A 175 10.33 15.15 -14.40
N LEU A 176 10.59 15.33 -13.11
CA LEU A 176 9.63 15.85 -12.13
C LEU A 176 9.10 17.27 -12.44
N SER A 177 9.72 18.00 -13.36
CA SER A 177 9.25 19.30 -13.87
C SER A 177 8.18 19.21 -14.98
N ALA A 178 7.86 18.02 -15.48
CA ALA A 178 6.80 17.82 -16.46
C ALA A 178 5.40 17.90 -15.82
N PRO A 179 4.36 18.44 -16.51
CA PRO A 179 3.01 18.52 -15.96
C PRO A 179 2.40 17.17 -15.56
N THR A 180 2.74 16.11 -16.30
CA THR A 180 2.44 14.72 -15.95
C THR A 180 3.75 13.92 -16.00
N PRO A 181 4.45 13.75 -14.86
CA PRO A 181 5.78 13.15 -14.82
C PRO A 181 5.74 11.61 -14.82
N LEU A 182 4.58 10.97 -14.64
CA LEU A 182 4.40 9.52 -14.51
C LEU A 182 5.24 8.92 -13.36
N ARG A 183 5.27 9.66 -12.24
CA ARG A 183 6.00 9.37 -11.01
C ARG A 183 5.08 9.62 -9.81
N ALA A 184 5.17 8.77 -8.78
CA ALA A 184 4.43 8.96 -7.54
C ALA A 184 5.20 8.45 -6.32
N THR A 185 4.98 9.13 -5.19
CA THR A 185 5.19 8.58 -3.84
C THR A 185 3.83 8.21 -3.26
N LEU A 186 3.71 7.05 -2.64
CA LEU A 186 2.55 6.63 -1.85
C LEU A 186 2.98 5.78 -0.65
N LYS A 187 2.01 5.30 0.13
CA LYS A 187 2.22 4.45 1.29
C LYS A 187 1.23 3.27 1.24
N SER A 188 1.62 2.07 1.64
CA SER A 188 0.65 1.00 1.83
C SER A 188 -0.25 1.28 3.04
N ASP A 189 -1.51 0.82 2.99
CA ASP A 189 -2.40 0.83 4.15
C ASP A 189 -1.90 -0.14 5.24
N CYS A 190 -2.57 -0.18 6.40
CA CYS A 190 -2.12 -1.06 7.50
C CYS A 190 -2.36 -2.56 7.28
N SER A 191 -3.17 -2.93 6.27
CA SER A 191 -3.30 -4.31 5.79
C SER A 191 -2.35 -4.59 4.61
N GLY A 192 -1.40 -3.71 4.32
CA GLY A 192 -0.35 -3.89 3.31
C GLY A 192 -0.81 -3.66 1.87
N TYR A 193 -2.02 -3.18 1.60
CA TYR A 193 -2.49 -2.90 0.25
C TYR A 193 -1.95 -1.57 -0.29
N PHE A 194 -1.81 -1.49 -1.61
CA PHE A 194 -1.64 -0.25 -2.35
C PHE A 194 -2.39 -0.31 -3.68
N SER A 195 -2.65 0.86 -4.27
CA SER A 195 -3.22 0.97 -5.61
C SER A 195 -2.73 2.24 -6.29
N ILE A 196 -2.51 2.18 -7.59
CA ILE A 196 -2.21 3.33 -8.44
C ILE A 196 -3.08 3.32 -9.70
N GLU A 197 -3.45 4.50 -10.18
CA GLU A 197 -4.04 4.71 -11.51
C GLU A 197 -3.03 5.42 -12.42
N THR A 198 -2.76 4.82 -13.57
CA THR A 198 -1.79 5.29 -14.57
C THR A 198 -2.19 4.89 -16.01
N ILE A 199 -1.26 4.96 -16.96
CA ILE A 199 -1.34 4.37 -18.31
C ILE A 199 -0.43 3.14 -18.43
N LEU A 200 -0.72 2.27 -19.39
CA LEU A 200 0.18 1.20 -19.79
C LEU A 200 1.40 1.82 -20.53
N PRO A 201 2.63 1.70 -19.99
CA PRO A 201 3.82 2.31 -20.60
C PRO A 201 4.15 1.68 -21.96
N GLY A 202 4.92 2.40 -22.77
CA GLY A 202 5.54 1.88 -23.99
C GLY A 202 6.69 0.92 -23.70
N ALA A 203 7.12 0.17 -24.72
CA ALA A 203 8.42 -0.49 -24.69
C ALA A 203 9.51 0.59 -24.86
N TYR A 204 10.58 0.51 -24.07
CA TYR A 204 11.65 1.50 -24.06
C TYR A 204 12.84 1.01 -24.89
N LEU A 205 13.40 1.87 -25.75
CA LEU A 205 14.55 1.52 -26.59
C LEU A 205 15.85 1.68 -25.80
N ASP A 206 16.61 0.59 -25.62
CA ASP A 206 17.86 0.56 -24.85
C ASP A 206 18.87 -0.41 -25.47
N ALA A 207 20.16 -0.12 -25.34
CA ALA A 207 21.28 -0.97 -25.79
C ALA A 207 21.21 -1.48 -27.25
N GLY A 208 20.39 -0.87 -28.11
CA GLY A 208 20.16 -1.30 -29.50
C GLY A 208 18.99 -2.26 -29.72
N GLY A 209 18.22 -2.58 -28.67
CA GLY A 209 16.97 -3.33 -28.73
C GLY A 209 15.87 -2.66 -27.91
N TYR A 210 14.82 -3.41 -27.56
CA TYR A 210 13.76 -2.94 -26.67
C TYR A 210 13.82 -3.66 -25.32
N ARG A 211 13.55 -2.89 -24.27
CA ARG A 211 13.16 -3.40 -22.96
C ARG A 211 11.64 -3.63 -22.93
N PRO A 212 11.15 -4.70 -22.27
CA PRO A 212 9.73 -4.96 -22.10
C PRO A 212 9.05 -3.82 -21.34
N ARG A 213 7.73 -3.69 -21.49
CA ARG A 213 6.95 -2.71 -20.73
C ARG A 213 7.10 -2.99 -19.22
N HIS A 214 7.40 -1.96 -18.45
CA HIS A 214 7.64 -2.10 -17.01
C HIS A 214 7.27 -0.85 -16.21
N LEU A 215 6.99 -1.05 -14.92
CA LEU A 215 6.98 0.00 -13.89
C LEU A 215 8.12 -0.30 -12.90
N HIS A 216 8.93 0.71 -12.57
CA HIS A 216 9.88 0.59 -11.46
C HIS A 216 9.20 0.82 -10.12
N PHE A 217 9.69 0.16 -9.09
CA PHE A 217 9.26 0.33 -7.70
C PHE A 217 10.47 0.43 -6.76
N ARG A 218 10.36 1.34 -5.78
CA ARG A 218 11.16 1.34 -4.55
C ARG A 218 10.23 1.14 -3.36
N PHE A 219 10.33 -0.01 -2.71
CA PHE A 219 9.60 -0.34 -1.48
C PHE A 219 10.51 -0.10 -0.27
N THR A 220 10.18 0.87 0.58
CA THR A 220 11.01 1.27 1.73
C THR A 220 10.25 1.04 3.06
N PRO A 221 10.67 0.09 3.92
CA PRO A 221 10.07 -0.12 5.22
C PRO A 221 10.31 1.09 6.14
N ALA A 222 9.54 1.20 7.22
CA ALA A 222 9.76 2.23 8.24
C ALA A 222 11.15 2.15 8.88
N ASN A 223 11.68 0.93 9.05
CA ASN A 223 13.03 0.65 9.52
C ASN A 223 13.65 -0.44 8.64
N GLY A 224 14.63 -0.09 7.79
CA GLY A 224 15.35 -1.05 6.96
C GLY A 224 15.79 -0.51 5.59
N PRO A 225 16.54 -1.28 4.80
CA PRO A 225 16.90 -0.92 3.43
C PRO A 225 15.68 -0.96 2.51
N ALA A 226 15.71 -0.16 1.45
CA ALA A 226 14.69 -0.22 0.41
C ALA A 226 14.94 -1.39 -0.56
N VAL A 227 13.88 -2.09 -0.96
CA VAL A 227 13.90 -3.03 -2.08
C VAL A 227 13.59 -2.24 -3.36
N VAL A 228 14.52 -2.21 -4.30
CA VAL A 228 14.30 -1.69 -5.65
C VAL A 228 14.05 -2.84 -6.60
N THR A 229 13.03 -2.71 -7.44
CA THR A 229 12.57 -3.75 -8.36
C THR A 229 11.83 -3.16 -9.55
N GLN A 230 11.50 -3.99 -10.52
CA GLN A 230 10.68 -3.66 -11.68
C GLN A 230 9.55 -4.68 -11.79
N MET A 231 8.36 -4.21 -12.15
CA MET A 231 7.22 -5.05 -12.49
C MET A 231 7.04 -5.04 -14.01
N TYR A 232 7.02 -6.23 -14.61
CA TYR A 232 6.86 -6.49 -16.03
C TYR A 232 5.44 -7.00 -16.32
N PHE A 233 4.97 -6.85 -17.55
CA PHE A 233 3.66 -7.39 -17.95
C PHE A 233 3.80 -8.76 -18.61
N ALA A 234 2.87 -9.67 -18.32
CA ALA A 234 2.77 -10.95 -19.00
C ALA A 234 2.54 -10.76 -20.51
N ASP A 235 3.01 -11.72 -21.31
CA ASP A 235 2.90 -11.77 -22.77
C ASP A 235 3.56 -10.58 -23.53
N ASP A 236 4.41 -9.78 -22.88
CA ASP A 236 5.22 -8.77 -23.58
C ASP A 236 6.31 -9.46 -24.44
N PRO A 237 6.42 -9.15 -25.75
CA PRO A 237 7.34 -9.84 -26.66
C PRO A 237 8.82 -9.58 -26.37
N TYR A 238 9.15 -8.60 -25.53
CA TYR A 238 10.51 -8.26 -25.14
C TYR A 238 10.90 -8.77 -23.75
N LEU A 239 10.11 -9.63 -23.10
CA LEU A 239 10.59 -10.37 -21.92
C LEU A 239 11.83 -11.20 -22.27
N SER A 240 12.66 -11.51 -21.27
CA SER A 240 13.81 -12.43 -21.40
C SER A 240 13.43 -13.71 -22.17
N PRO A 241 14.19 -14.13 -23.21
CA PRO A 241 15.54 -13.69 -23.56
C PRO A 241 15.63 -12.45 -24.49
N ASN A 242 14.53 -11.77 -24.80
CA ASN A 242 14.49 -10.66 -25.77
C ASN A 242 14.76 -9.27 -25.14
N ASP A 243 14.87 -9.16 -23.82
CA ASP A 243 15.10 -7.89 -23.09
C ASP A 243 16.51 -7.36 -23.33
N SER A 244 16.61 -6.20 -24.00
CA SER A 244 17.91 -5.60 -24.34
C SER A 244 18.75 -5.14 -23.14
N CYS A 245 18.18 -5.11 -21.93
CA CYS A 245 18.87 -4.72 -20.70
C CYS A 245 20.05 -5.64 -20.33
N GLY A 246 19.97 -6.94 -20.62
CA GLY A 246 20.99 -7.96 -20.32
C GLY A 246 21.25 -8.25 -18.82
N ILE A 247 21.00 -7.30 -17.92
CA ILE A 247 21.15 -7.45 -16.45
C ILE A 247 19.82 -7.46 -15.70
N CYS A 248 18.72 -7.02 -16.33
CA CYS A 248 17.37 -6.99 -15.76
C CYS A 248 16.83 -8.41 -15.49
N LYS A 249 15.68 -8.52 -14.80
CA LYS A 249 15.07 -9.77 -14.33
C LYS A 249 13.68 -10.01 -14.91
N SER A 250 13.51 -9.74 -16.21
CA SER A 250 12.25 -9.99 -16.94
C SER A 250 11.95 -11.47 -17.23
N ASP A 251 12.77 -12.38 -16.72
CA ASP A 251 12.51 -13.82 -16.55
C ASP A 251 11.97 -14.21 -15.16
N ASP A 252 12.05 -13.32 -14.16
CA ASP A 252 11.60 -13.60 -12.80
C ASP A 252 10.06 -13.57 -12.72
N ALA A 253 9.45 -14.75 -12.54
CA ALA A 253 8.01 -14.91 -12.43
C ALA A 253 7.37 -14.17 -11.23
N THR A 254 8.14 -13.72 -10.23
CA THR A 254 7.63 -12.85 -9.16
C THR A 254 7.41 -11.41 -9.62
N LEU A 255 8.01 -11.01 -10.74
CA LEU A 255 7.96 -9.66 -11.30
C LEU A 255 6.93 -9.51 -12.43
N ILE A 256 6.39 -10.62 -12.95
CA ILE A 256 5.49 -10.64 -14.12
C ILE A 256 4.01 -10.59 -13.67
N VAL A 257 3.30 -9.52 -14.06
CA VAL A 257 1.88 -9.32 -13.76
C VAL A 257 1.03 -9.50 -15.03
N ALA A 258 0.09 -10.44 -14.98
CA ALA A 258 -0.95 -10.58 -15.99
C ALA A 258 -2.02 -9.48 -15.86
N LEU A 259 -2.45 -8.90 -16.99
CA LEU A 259 -3.46 -7.84 -17.02
C LEU A 259 -4.84 -8.38 -17.41
N LYS A 260 -5.86 -8.00 -16.64
CA LYS A 260 -7.27 -8.14 -17.03
C LYS A 260 -7.75 -6.87 -17.71
N THR A 261 -7.99 -6.92 -19.02
CA THR A 261 -8.70 -5.85 -19.72
C THR A 261 -10.19 -5.86 -19.36
N VAL A 262 -10.75 -4.68 -19.11
CA VAL A 262 -12.18 -4.39 -18.92
C VAL A 262 -12.55 -3.12 -19.69
N THR A 263 -13.86 -2.86 -19.84
CA THR A 263 -14.35 -1.60 -20.42
C THR A 263 -14.87 -0.70 -19.30
N LYS A 264 -14.22 0.44 -19.06
CA LYS A 264 -14.73 1.52 -18.17
C LYS A 264 -15.18 2.70 -19.03
N LEU A 265 -16.42 3.17 -18.84
CA LEU A 265 -16.99 4.33 -19.57
C LEU A 265 -16.84 4.26 -21.10
N GLY A 266 -16.96 3.06 -21.67
CA GLY A 266 -16.79 2.82 -23.12
C GLY A 266 -15.35 2.78 -23.62
N LYS A 267 -14.34 2.99 -22.75
CA LYS A 267 -12.91 2.90 -23.07
C LYS A 267 -12.28 1.62 -22.50
N LYS A 268 -11.24 1.13 -23.15
CA LYS A 268 -10.39 0.03 -22.69
C LYS A 268 -9.62 0.45 -21.44
N HIS A 269 -9.65 -0.37 -20.39
CA HIS A 269 -8.98 -0.15 -19.12
C HIS A 269 -8.40 -1.48 -18.60
N HIS A 270 -7.15 -1.49 -18.16
CA HIS A 270 -6.49 -2.67 -17.61
C HIS A 270 -6.50 -2.68 -16.08
N ALA A 271 -6.64 -3.85 -15.49
CA ALA A 271 -6.43 -4.08 -14.08
C ALA A 271 -5.31 -5.12 -13.87
N GLY A 272 -4.32 -4.79 -13.05
CA GLY A 272 -3.26 -5.71 -12.61
C GLY A 272 -3.25 -5.87 -11.08
N HIS A 273 -2.63 -6.96 -10.61
CA HIS A 273 -2.33 -7.16 -9.19
C HIS A 273 -0.89 -7.62 -9.00
N PHE A 274 -0.10 -6.84 -8.27
CA PHE A 274 1.30 -7.13 -7.95
C PHE A 274 1.41 -7.63 -6.50
N LYS A 275 1.68 -8.92 -6.31
CA LYS A 275 2.02 -9.48 -4.99
C LYS A 275 3.47 -9.13 -4.69
N VAL A 276 3.72 -8.47 -3.56
CA VAL A 276 5.05 -8.04 -3.13
C VAL A 276 5.44 -8.79 -1.87
N VAL A 277 6.66 -9.33 -1.81
CA VAL A 277 7.21 -10.11 -0.69
C VAL A 277 8.59 -9.55 -0.34
N VAL A 278 8.74 -9.03 0.89
CA VAL A 278 9.89 -8.21 1.34
C VAL A 278 10.55 -8.72 2.61
#